data_AF-B9XIF7-F1
#
_entry.id   AF-B9XIF7-F1
#
_cell.length_a   1.000
_cell.length_b   1.000
_cell.length_c   1.000
_cell.angle_alpha   90.00
_cell.angle_beta   90.00
_cell.angle_gamma   90.00
#
_symmetry.space_group_name_H-M   'P 1'
#
loop_
_entity.id
_entity.type
_entity.pdbx_description
1 polymer ?
#
loop_
_entity_poly.entity_id
_entity_poly.type
_entity_poly.pdbx_seq_one_letter_code
_entity_poly.pdbx_strand_id
1 'polypeptide(L)'
;MLTDHNLNRNGRLANWVYKLLWILFLACCMGRLLGDLAMFPLQNARILGDGFPVMAAILSVATLMRTLPAENSIMVAIYVIVISTVLTMIEVRIGILSGPISFTNVFGHKLFGRVPWAMPFIWVTLLINSRGVAKLILRPWRKARYYGFGMMGLTSLLIVLLSFQLEPFATRVNDYWHFTTQRISWYDTPWTTFLDWFIGSLIILAFTTLWFINKKPVKSEPVDFLPLLIWLIILGLLTTANLHHHLLTAGILGIATVIIVSPSAVAGARSKTDNVS
;
A
#
# COMPACT_ATOMS: atom_id res chain seq x y z
N MET A 1 38.45 18.45 10.27
CA MET A 1 38.49 18.55 8.79
C MET A 1 38.31 17.21 8.06
N LEU A 2 38.13 16.06 8.74
CA LEU A 2 37.88 14.73 8.13
C LEU A 2 36.39 14.36 8.03
N THR A 3 35.47 15.27 8.38
CA THR A 3 34.03 14.99 8.51
C THR A 3 33.21 15.27 7.26
N ASP A 4 33.63 16.18 6.37
CA ASP A 4 32.80 16.59 5.23
C ASP A 4 32.88 15.64 4.02
N HIS A 5 34.01 14.96 3.82
CA HIS A 5 34.17 14.07 2.65
C HIS A 5 33.38 12.75 2.79
N ASN A 6 33.18 12.26 4.02
CA ASN A 6 32.39 11.05 4.28
C ASN A 6 30.87 11.30 4.21
N LEU A 7 30.40 12.49 4.62
CA LEU A 7 28.99 12.88 4.52
C LEU A 7 28.52 12.96 3.06
N ASN A 8 29.35 13.50 2.16
CA ASN A 8 29.02 13.61 0.74
C ASN A 8 29.00 12.23 0.04
N ARG A 9 29.89 11.31 0.42
CA ARG A 9 29.94 9.95 -0.16
C ARG A 9 28.72 9.11 0.24
N ASN A 10 28.28 9.21 1.50
CA ASN A 10 27.11 8.49 2.00
C ASN A 10 25.81 8.99 1.34
N GLY A 11 25.68 10.29 1.12
CA GLY A 11 24.53 10.87 0.41
C GLY A 11 24.44 10.43 -1.06
N ARG A 12 25.56 10.32 -1.76
CA ARG A 12 25.58 9.84 -3.15
C ARG A 12 25.20 8.36 -3.26
N LEU A 13 25.73 7.52 -2.38
CA LEU A 13 25.40 6.09 -2.38
C LEU A 13 23.90 5.87 -2.08
N ALA A 14 23.35 6.55 -1.08
CA ALA A 14 21.93 6.46 -0.73
C ALA A 14 21.03 6.88 -1.91
N ASN A 15 21.35 7.98 -2.57
CA ASN A 15 20.61 8.42 -3.76
C ASN A 15 20.71 7.43 -4.92
N TRP A 16 21.86 6.79 -5.11
CA TRP A 16 22.05 5.80 -6.17
C TRP A 16 21.26 4.52 -5.90
N VAL A 17 21.33 3.98 -4.68
CA VAL A 17 20.56 2.81 -4.24
C VAL A 17 19.07 3.07 -4.41
N TYR A 18 18.59 4.24 -3.99
CA TYR A 18 17.19 4.60 -4.11
C TYR A 18 16.74 4.71 -5.58
N LYS A 19 17.57 5.27 -6.48
CA LYS A 19 17.28 5.28 -7.93
C LYS A 19 17.20 3.86 -8.50
N LEU A 20 18.11 2.98 -8.07
CA LEU A 20 18.09 1.58 -8.47
C LEU A 20 16.79 0.89 -8.02
N LEU A 21 16.36 1.10 -6.77
CA LEU A 21 15.09 0.58 -6.26
C LEU A 21 13.89 1.06 -7.09
N TRP A 22 13.89 2.32 -7.52
CA TRP A 22 12.86 2.85 -8.41
C TRP A 22 12.85 2.18 -9.78
N ILE A 23 14.02 2.03 -10.40
CA ILE A 23 14.15 1.35 -11.70
C ILE A 23 13.65 -0.10 -11.59
N LEU A 24 14.05 -0.81 -10.54
CA LEU A 24 13.60 -2.18 -10.28
C LEU A 24 12.10 -2.25 -10.05
N PHE A 25 11.53 -1.34 -9.26
CA PHE A 25 10.08 -1.27 -9.06
C PHE A 25 9.32 -1.01 -10.37
N LEU A 26 9.76 -0.04 -11.18
CA LEU A 26 9.14 0.24 -12.47
C LEU A 26 9.29 -0.93 -13.45
N ALA A 27 10.42 -1.63 -13.43
CA ALA A 27 10.61 -2.84 -14.22
C ALA A 27 9.65 -3.96 -13.76
N CYS A 28 9.43 -4.14 -12.45
CA CYS A 28 8.43 -5.06 -11.93
C CYS A 28 7.00 -4.64 -12.32
N CYS A 29 6.66 -3.35 -12.25
CA CYS A 29 5.37 -2.83 -12.70
C CYS A 29 5.14 -3.10 -14.19
N MET A 30 6.15 -2.83 -15.03
CA MET A 30 6.09 -3.06 -16.47
C MET A 30 5.96 -4.55 -16.78
N GLY A 31 6.77 -5.40 -16.14
CA GLY A 31 6.68 -6.85 -16.29
C GLY A 31 5.32 -7.39 -15.89
N ARG A 32 4.71 -6.83 -14.83
CA ARG A 32 3.36 -7.20 -14.40
C ARG A 32 2.30 -6.76 -15.40
N LEU A 33 2.35 -5.51 -15.84
CA LEU A 33 1.44 -4.96 -16.85
C LEU A 33 1.48 -5.77 -18.16
N LEU A 34 2.68 -6.10 -18.64
CA LEU A 34 2.86 -6.91 -19.85
C LEU A 34 2.36 -8.35 -19.69
N GLY A 35 2.52 -8.93 -18.49
CA GLY A 35 1.97 -10.24 -18.15
C GLY A 35 0.44 -10.25 -18.14
N ASP A 36 -0.17 -9.23 -17.51
CA ASP A 36 -1.64 -9.11 -17.43
C ASP A 36 -2.26 -8.83 -18.81
N LEU A 37 -1.57 -8.09 -19.69
CA LEU A 37 -2.01 -7.85 -21.08
C LEU A 37 -1.72 -9.03 -22.04
N ALA A 38 -1.32 -10.18 -21.51
CA ALA A 38 -1.03 -11.42 -22.25
C ALA A 38 -0.02 -11.27 -23.42
N MET A 39 0.80 -10.21 -23.43
CA MET A 39 1.88 -10.07 -24.42
C MET A 39 2.97 -11.14 -24.22
N PHE A 40 3.09 -11.65 -22.99
CA PHE A 40 3.97 -12.77 -22.65
C PHE A 40 3.26 -13.71 -21.66
N PRO A 41 3.33 -15.04 -21.83
CA PRO A 41 2.79 -16.01 -20.87
C PRO A 41 3.69 -16.09 -19.62
N LEU A 42 3.75 -15.00 -18.85
CA LEU A 42 4.48 -14.89 -17.59
C LEU A 42 3.67 -15.44 -16.41
N GLN A 43 2.56 -16.15 -16.68
CA GLN A 43 1.69 -16.77 -15.67
C GLN A 43 2.44 -17.68 -14.69
N ASN A 44 3.57 -18.27 -15.12
CA ASN A 44 4.43 -19.11 -14.29
C ASN A 44 5.65 -18.39 -13.68
N ALA A 45 5.86 -17.10 -13.96
CA ALA A 45 6.94 -16.34 -13.37
C ALA A 45 6.58 -15.95 -11.93
N ARG A 46 6.72 -16.91 -11.00
CA ARG A 46 6.53 -16.71 -9.55
C ARG A 46 7.28 -15.49 -9.00
N ILE A 47 8.40 -15.14 -9.64
CA ILE A 47 9.23 -13.97 -9.31
C ILE A 47 8.48 -12.65 -9.56
N LEU A 48 7.62 -12.58 -10.57
CA LEU A 48 6.79 -11.39 -10.87
C LEU A 48 5.51 -11.34 -10.03
N GLY A 49 4.95 -12.48 -9.64
CA GLY A 49 3.78 -12.57 -8.75
C GLY A 49 4.11 -12.18 -7.31
N ASP A 50 4.98 -12.95 -6.66
CA ASP A 50 5.30 -12.77 -5.23
C ASP A 50 6.35 -11.66 -4.99
N GLY A 51 7.24 -11.45 -5.96
CA GLY A 51 8.32 -10.47 -5.84
C GLY A 51 7.86 -9.03 -5.96
N PHE A 52 6.75 -8.79 -6.67
CA PHE A 52 6.20 -7.43 -6.84
C PHE A 52 5.77 -6.80 -5.50
N PRO A 53 4.94 -7.45 -4.64
CA PRO A 53 4.60 -6.92 -3.32
C PRO A 53 5.83 -6.62 -2.46
N VAL A 54 6.85 -7.47 -2.51
CA VAL A 54 8.09 -7.28 -1.73
C VAL A 54 8.88 -6.07 -2.22
N MET A 55 9.06 -5.94 -3.53
CA MET A 55 9.75 -4.78 -4.12
C MET A 55 8.99 -3.49 -3.81
N ALA A 56 7.66 -3.51 -3.94
CA ALA A 56 6.81 -2.37 -3.60
C ALA A 56 6.93 -2.01 -2.11
N ALA A 57 6.99 -3.00 -1.21
CA ALA A 57 7.16 -2.78 0.23
C ALA A 57 8.54 -2.19 0.55
N ILE A 58 9.61 -2.73 -0.04
CA ILE A 58 10.98 -2.20 0.11
C ILE A 58 11.03 -0.74 -0.33
N LEU A 59 10.46 -0.42 -1.50
CA LEU A 59 10.43 0.96 -2.00
C LEU A 59 9.59 1.88 -1.10
N SER A 60 8.48 1.39 -0.56
CA SER A 60 7.61 2.15 0.36
C SER A 60 8.32 2.47 1.67
N VAL A 61 9.08 1.50 2.22
CA VAL A 61 9.89 1.70 3.43
C VAL A 61 11.06 2.64 3.15
N ALA A 62 11.77 2.47 2.02
CA ALA A 62 12.85 3.36 1.61
C ALA A 62 12.36 4.81 1.42
N THR A 63 11.15 4.97 0.90
CA THR A 63 10.44 6.26 0.83
C THR A 63 10.19 6.83 2.21
N LEU A 64 9.64 6.03 3.13
CA LEU A 64 9.34 6.45 4.49
C LEU A 64 10.60 6.92 5.24
N MET A 65 11.73 6.24 5.04
CA MET A 65 13.05 6.59 5.61
C MET A 65 13.55 7.98 5.19
N ARG A 66 13.00 8.59 4.14
CA ARG A 66 13.33 9.98 3.75
C ARG A 66 12.65 11.02 4.64
N THR A 67 11.57 10.64 5.31
CA THR A 67 10.74 11.51 6.15
C THR A 67 10.84 11.21 7.65
N LEU A 68 11.22 9.98 7.98
CA LEU A 68 11.36 9.49 9.35
C LEU A 68 12.74 8.84 9.57
N PRO A 69 13.22 8.76 10.82
CA PRO A 69 14.39 7.95 11.15
C PRO A 69 14.27 6.53 10.61
N ALA A 70 15.40 5.93 10.22
CA ALA A 70 15.42 4.60 9.61
C ALA A 70 14.87 3.55 10.57
N GLU A 71 15.19 3.66 11.86
CA GLU A 71 14.74 2.77 12.92
C GLU A 71 13.21 2.79 13.02
N ASN A 72 12.60 3.98 13.06
CA ASN A 72 11.15 4.13 13.09
C ASN A 72 10.49 3.52 11.85
N SER A 73 11.06 3.76 10.67
CA SER A 73 10.52 3.25 9.40
C SER A 73 10.55 1.72 9.34
N ILE A 74 11.65 1.12 9.83
CA ILE A 74 11.81 -0.34 9.92
C ILE A 74 10.83 -0.90 10.95
N MET A 75 10.69 -0.27 12.12
CA MET A 75 9.75 -0.72 13.15
C MET A 75 8.31 -0.68 12.65
N VAL A 76 7.90 0.36 11.93
CA VAL A 76 6.59 0.40 11.26
C VAL A 76 6.43 -0.83 10.38
N ALA A 77 7.37 -1.10 9.47
CA ALA A 77 7.27 -2.25 8.56
C ALA A 77 7.15 -3.59 9.31
N ILE A 78 7.95 -3.78 10.36
CA ILE A 78 7.91 -4.99 11.20
C ILE A 78 6.55 -5.15 11.87
N TYR A 79 6.03 -4.11 12.52
CA TYR A 79 4.72 -4.16 13.17
C TYR A 79 3.59 -4.41 12.17
N VAL A 80 3.63 -3.77 11.00
CA VAL A 80 2.65 -4.02 9.93
C VAL A 80 2.72 -5.48 9.50
N ILE A 81 3.90 -6.04 9.26
CA ILE A 81 4.07 -7.44 8.85
C ILE A 81 3.51 -8.38 9.93
N VAL A 82 3.90 -8.18 11.19
CA VAL A 82 3.48 -9.07 12.29
C VAL A 82 1.97 -9.01 12.51
N ILE A 83 1.41 -7.81 12.64
CA ILE A 83 -0.03 -7.63 12.93
C ILE A 83 -0.87 -8.10 11.74
N SER A 84 -0.51 -7.73 10.50
CA SER A 84 -1.24 -8.20 9.32
C SER A 84 -1.20 -9.72 9.18
N THR A 85 -0.05 -10.37 9.43
CA THR A 85 0.06 -11.83 9.41
C THR A 85 -0.88 -12.47 10.45
N VAL A 86 -0.95 -11.90 11.66
CA VAL A 86 -1.86 -12.39 12.70
C VAL A 86 -3.32 -12.22 12.30
N LEU A 87 -3.69 -11.05 11.76
CA LEU A 87 -5.05 -10.77 11.29
C LEU A 87 -5.45 -11.74 10.17
N THR A 88 -4.60 -11.95 9.16
CA THR A 88 -4.87 -12.90 8.08
C THR A 88 -4.91 -14.35 8.58
N MET A 89 -4.10 -14.71 9.59
CA MET A 89 -4.22 -16.04 10.22
C MET A 89 -5.55 -16.25 10.93
N ILE A 90 -6.04 -15.22 11.64
CA ILE A 90 -7.36 -15.23 12.27
C ILE A 90 -8.44 -15.37 11.20
N GLU A 91 -8.34 -14.64 10.10
CA GLU A 91 -9.28 -14.71 8.97
C GLU A 91 -9.32 -16.11 8.34
N VAL A 92 -8.18 -16.71 8.04
CA VAL A 92 -8.12 -18.09 7.49
C VAL A 92 -8.69 -19.12 8.47
N ARG A 93 -8.50 -18.92 9.78
CA ARG A 93 -8.89 -19.91 10.81
C ARG A 93 -10.33 -19.81 11.24
N ILE A 94 -10.80 -18.59 11.47
CA ILE A 94 -12.06 -18.28 12.13
C ILE A 94 -13.06 -17.73 11.11
N GLY A 95 -12.58 -17.08 10.03
CA GLY A 95 -13.44 -16.45 9.04
C GLY A 95 -14.22 -15.27 9.61
N ILE A 96 -13.63 -14.53 10.55
CA ILE A 96 -14.31 -13.37 11.18
C ILE A 96 -14.71 -12.39 10.08
N LEU A 97 -15.98 -11.96 10.11
CA LEU A 97 -16.67 -11.04 9.18
C LEU A 97 -16.79 -11.52 7.72
N SER A 98 -15.69 -11.86 7.04
CA SER A 98 -15.68 -12.29 5.64
C SER A 98 -16.06 -13.75 5.41
N GLY A 99 -16.02 -14.58 6.44
CA GLY A 99 -16.06 -16.03 6.29
C GLY A 99 -14.69 -16.62 5.92
N PRO A 100 -14.57 -17.95 5.82
CA PRO A 100 -13.30 -18.61 5.59
C PRO A 100 -12.70 -18.26 4.22
N ILE A 101 -11.46 -17.77 4.22
CA ILE A 101 -10.64 -17.52 3.04
C ILE A 101 -9.62 -18.66 2.85
N SER A 102 -9.51 -19.15 1.61
CA SER A 102 -8.55 -20.18 1.22
C SER A 102 -7.58 -19.64 0.18
N PHE A 103 -6.31 -19.54 0.54
CA PHE A 103 -5.25 -19.11 -0.37
C PHE A 103 -4.81 -20.26 -1.29
N THR A 104 -4.57 -19.96 -2.56
CA THR A 104 -4.05 -20.93 -3.52
C THR A 104 -2.52 -21.00 -3.44
N ASN A 105 -1.90 -21.88 -4.24
CA ASN A 105 -0.44 -21.99 -4.34
C ASN A 105 0.15 -21.05 -5.40
N VAL A 106 -0.68 -20.25 -6.07
CA VAL A 106 -0.27 -19.28 -7.10
C VAL A 106 0.37 -18.06 -6.46
N PHE A 107 -0.15 -17.63 -5.31
CA PHE A 107 0.33 -16.46 -4.57
C PHE A 107 1.53 -16.74 -3.65
N GLY A 108 2.36 -17.72 -4.05
CA GLY A 108 3.61 -18.01 -3.38
C GLY A 108 3.56 -19.02 -2.24
N HIS A 109 4.71 -19.16 -1.57
CA HIS A 109 4.84 -20.07 -0.44
C HIS A 109 4.02 -19.59 0.76
N LYS A 110 3.39 -20.54 1.46
CA LYS A 110 2.52 -20.22 2.60
C LYS A 110 3.29 -20.29 3.91
N LEU A 111 3.36 -19.18 4.64
CA LEU A 111 3.75 -19.13 6.03
C LEU A 111 2.82 -20.03 6.85
N PHE A 112 3.42 -20.93 7.63
CA PHE A 112 2.72 -21.92 8.44
C PHE A 112 1.69 -22.76 7.64
N GLY A 113 1.93 -22.93 6.34
CA GLY A 113 1.05 -23.69 5.44
C GLY A 113 -0.30 -23.04 5.15
N ARG A 114 -0.54 -21.78 5.58
CA ARG A 114 -1.84 -21.11 5.40
C ARG A 114 -1.78 -19.76 4.71
N VAL A 115 -0.96 -18.84 5.22
CA VAL A 115 -0.96 -17.44 4.76
C VAL A 115 0.19 -17.22 3.80
N PRO A 116 -0.06 -16.76 2.57
CA PRO A 116 1.00 -16.43 1.63
C PRO A 116 1.99 -15.41 2.19
N TRP A 117 3.28 -15.70 2.02
CA TRP A 117 4.34 -14.84 2.54
C TRP A 117 4.37 -13.44 1.93
N ALA A 118 3.79 -13.26 0.74
CA ALA A 118 3.66 -11.97 0.06
C ALA A 118 2.54 -11.07 0.66
N MET A 119 1.56 -11.65 1.35
CA MET A 119 0.39 -10.92 1.88
C MET A 119 0.76 -9.81 2.88
N PRO A 120 1.66 -10.04 3.86
CA PRO A 120 2.08 -8.98 4.77
C PRO A 120 2.79 -7.82 4.06
N PHE A 121 3.46 -8.07 2.93
CA PHE A 121 4.12 -7.02 2.14
C PHE A 121 3.11 -6.16 1.38
N ILE A 122 2.00 -6.75 0.90
CA ILE A 122 0.86 -5.96 0.40
C ILE A 122 0.41 -4.97 1.48
N TRP A 123 0.20 -5.44 2.71
CA TRP A 123 -0.19 -4.56 3.82
C TRP A 123 0.80 -3.42 4.07
N VAL A 124 2.11 -3.70 4.06
CA VAL A 124 3.15 -2.65 4.20
C VAL A 124 3.01 -1.59 3.10
N THR A 125 2.93 -2.01 1.85
CA THR A 125 2.80 -1.12 0.70
C THR A 125 1.52 -0.30 0.79
N LEU A 126 0.37 -0.94 0.99
CA LEU A 126 -0.93 -0.26 1.02
C LEU A 126 -1.00 0.74 2.18
N LEU A 127 -0.55 0.35 3.38
CA LEU A 127 -0.61 1.20 4.56
C LEU A 127 0.29 2.43 4.45
N ILE A 128 1.57 2.24 4.12
CA ILE A 128 2.54 3.34 4.08
C ILE A 128 2.15 4.36 3.01
N ASN A 129 1.81 3.88 1.82
CA ASN A 129 1.49 4.78 0.71
C ASN A 129 0.14 5.48 0.92
N SER A 130 -0.89 4.76 1.37
CA SER A 130 -2.18 5.38 1.68
C SER A 130 -2.06 6.43 2.79
N ARG A 131 -1.23 6.18 3.81
CA ARG A 131 -0.96 7.18 4.87
C ARG A 131 -0.23 8.41 4.31
N GLY A 132 0.72 8.22 3.41
CA GLY A 132 1.40 9.31 2.71
C GLY A 132 0.43 10.16 1.89
N VAL A 133 -0.48 9.53 1.14
CA VAL A 133 -1.56 10.20 0.39
C VAL A 133 -2.50 10.95 1.34
N ALA A 134 -2.95 10.31 2.42
CA ALA A 134 -3.80 10.95 3.43
C ALA A 134 -3.12 12.18 4.05
N LYS A 135 -1.81 12.13 4.28
CA LYS A 135 -1.03 13.28 4.78
C LYS A 135 -0.99 14.43 3.77
N LEU A 136 -0.90 14.16 2.47
CA LEU A 136 -0.95 15.18 1.42
C LEU A 136 -2.34 15.85 1.37
N ILE A 137 -3.41 15.04 1.36
CA ILE A 137 -4.78 15.53 1.35
C ILE A 137 -5.04 16.37 2.60
N LEU A 138 -4.70 15.84 3.79
CA LEU A 138 -5.02 16.47 5.07
C LEU A 138 -4.04 17.57 5.50
N ARG A 139 -3.03 17.88 4.68
CA ARG A 139 -2.01 18.88 5.00
C ARG A 139 -2.58 20.25 5.43
N PRO A 140 -3.65 20.80 4.81
CA PRO A 140 -4.26 22.07 5.23
C PRO A 140 -4.80 22.03 6.66
N TRP A 141 -5.24 20.85 7.13
CA TRP A 141 -5.89 20.65 8.42
C TRP A 141 -4.94 20.15 9.51
N ARG A 142 -3.61 20.29 9.34
CA ARG A 142 -2.61 19.77 10.29
C ARG A 142 -2.75 20.32 11.72
N LYS A 143 -3.32 21.53 11.87
CA LYS A 143 -3.57 22.17 13.18
C LYS A 143 -4.88 21.74 13.84
N ALA A 144 -5.74 20.98 13.15
CA ALA A 144 -7.03 20.57 13.70
C ALA A 144 -6.86 19.62 14.89
N ARG A 145 -7.66 19.80 15.94
CA ARG A 145 -7.63 18.97 17.16
C ARG A 145 -7.76 17.47 16.89
N TYR A 146 -8.54 17.09 15.87
CA TYR A 146 -8.81 15.71 15.49
C TYR A 146 -7.99 15.23 14.29
N TYR A 147 -6.88 15.90 13.95
CA TYR A 147 -6.04 15.56 12.80
C TYR A 147 -5.57 14.09 12.82
N GLY A 148 -5.19 13.57 13.99
CA GLY A 148 -4.75 12.18 14.13
C GLY A 148 -5.83 11.17 13.72
N PHE A 149 -7.06 11.35 14.21
CA PHE A 149 -8.20 10.50 13.84
C PHE A 149 -8.58 10.66 12.37
N GLY A 150 -8.57 11.89 11.84
CA GLY A 150 -8.79 12.15 10.42
C GLY A 150 -7.75 11.45 9.53
N MET A 151 -6.48 11.46 9.94
CA MET A 151 -5.41 10.75 9.24
C MET A 151 -5.64 9.23 9.26
N MET A 152 -5.99 8.65 10.40
CA MET A 152 -6.26 7.22 10.49
C MET A 152 -7.47 6.83 9.62
N GLY A 153 -8.59 7.53 9.77
CA GLY A 153 -9.80 7.27 9.01
C GLY A 153 -9.59 7.40 7.50
N LEU A 154 -8.95 8.48 7.04
CA LEU A 154 -8.67 8.66 5.62
C LEU A 154 -7.69 7.62 5.07
N THR A 155 -6.68 7.23 5.86
CA THR A 155 -5.75 6.16 5.47
C THR A 155 -6.50 4.84 5.28
N SER A 156 -7.36 4.47 6.23
CA SER A 156 -8.18 3.26 6.16
C SER A 156 -9.15 3.28 4.97
N LEU A 157 -9.79 4.43 4.69
CA LEU A 157 -10.64 4.59 3.51
C LEU A 157 -9.86 4.40 2.20
N LEU A 158 -8.66 4.97 2.09
CA LEU A 158 -7.81 4.81 0.90
C LEU A 158 -7.35 3.36 0.70
N ILE A 159 -7.10 2.62 1.79
CA ILE A 159 -6.79 1.18 1.73
C ILE A 159 -8.01 0.39 1.23
N VAL A 160 -9.21 0.71 1.74
CA VAL A 160 -10.45 0.08 1.28
C VAL A 160 -10.70 0.35 -0.21
N LEU A 161 -10.46 1.57 -0.69
CA LEU A 161 -10.56 1.89 -2.11
C LEU A 161 -9.59 1.07 -2.98
N LEU A 162 -8.37 0.85 -2.49
CA LEU A 162 -7.43 -0.07 -3.16
C LEU A 162 -7.88 -1.53 -3.07
N SER A 163 -8.45 -1.96 -1.94
CA SER A 163 -9.02 -3.30 -1.78
C SER A 163 -10.14 -3.55 -2.79
N PHE A 164 -11.03 -2.58 -3.04
CA PHE A 164 -12.05 -2.70 -4.09
C PHE A 164 -11.49 -3.01 -5.49
N GLN A 165 -10.24 -2.61 -5.77
CA GLN A 165 -9.54 -2.94 -7.02
C GLN A 165 -8.73 -4.23 -6.93
N LEU A 166 -8.15 -4.50 -5.76
CA LEU A 166 -7.32 -5.67 -5.50
C LEU A 166 -8.15 -6.96 -5.51
N GLU A 167 -9.32 -6.94 -4.88
CA GLU A 167 -10.12 -8.15 -4.64
C GLU A 167 -10.63 -8.80 -5.93
N PRO A 168 -11.22 -8.09 -6.91
CA PRO A 168 -11.61 -8.68 -8.20
C PRO A 168 -10.39 -9.22 -8.96
N PHE A 169 -9.26 -8.53 -8.89
CA PHE A 169 -8.03 -8.97 -9.52
C PHE A 169 -7.45 -10.23 -8.87
N ALA A 170 -7.51 -10.32 -7.54
CA ALA A 170 -6.99 -11.46 -6.80
C ALA A 170 -7.87 -12.70 -6.95
N THR A 171 -9.19 -12.55 -6.92
CA THR A 171 -10.14 -13.67 -6.97
C THR A 171 -10.44 -14.13 -8.39
N ARG A 172 -10.67 -13.20 -9.34
CA ARG A 172 -11.11 -13.54 -10.71
C ARG A 172 -9.98 -13.62 -11.74
N VAL A 173 -8.93 -12.80 -11.58
CA VAL A 173 -7.86 -12.70 -12.60
C VAL A 173 -6.71 -13.65 -12.28
N ASN A 174 -6.23 -13.65 -11.03
CA ASN A 174 -5.02 -14.38 -10.65
C ASN A 174 -5.24 -15.58 -9.75
N ASP A 175 -6.48 -15.84 -9.34
CA ASP A 175 -6.81 -17.00 -8.54
C ASP A 175 -5.96 -17.09 -7.25
N TYR A 176 -5.67 -15.96 -6.60
CA TYR A 176 -4.81 -15.93 -5.42
C TYR A 176 -5.50 -16.47 -4.17
N TRP A 177 -6.79 -16.20 -4.02
CA TRP A 177 -7.61 -16.71 -2.92
C TRP A 177 -9.08 -16.82 -3.28
N HIS A 178 -9.78 -17.66 -2.52
CA HIS A 178 -11.20 -17.94 -2.66
C HIS A 178 -11.93 -17.81 -1.32
N PHE A 179 -13.15 -17.31 -1.36
CA PHE A 179 -14.04 -17.24 -0.19
C PHE A 179 -15.08 -18.36 -0.26
N THR A 180 -15.24 -19.11 0.83
CA THR A 180 -16.12 -20.30 0.87
C THR A 180 -17.60 -19.97 1.05
N THR A 181 -17.95 -18.80 1.60
CA THR A 181 -19.34 -18.44 1.90
C THR A 181 -19.72 -17.12 1.22
N GLN A 182 -20.72 -17.15 0.34
CA GLN A 182 -21.12 -15.97 -0.45
C GLN A 182 -22.65 -15.82 -0.45
N ARG A 183 -23.17 -14.81 0.26
CA ARG A 183 -24.57 -14.36 0.12
C ARG A 183 -24.68 -13.09 -0.72
N ILE A 184 -23.76 -12.15 -0.53
CA ILE A 184 -23.67 -10.90 -1.29
C ILE A 184 -22.18 -10.64 -1.52
N SER A 185 -21.77 -10.51 -2.78
CA SER A 185 -20.36 -10.45 -3.17
C SER A 185 -20.06 -9.34 -4.19
N TRP A 186 -18.90 -8.73 -4.04
CA TRP A 186 -18.22 -7.91 -5.03
C TRP A 186 -17.21 -8.77 -5.77
N TYR A 187 -17.54 -9.26 -6.97
CA TYR A 187 -16.67 -10.15 -7.75
C TYR A 187 -16.10 -11.32 -6.93
N ASP A 188 -16.98 -12.19 -6.40
CA ASP A 188 -16.65 -13.33 -5.50
C ASP A 188 -16.04 -12.99 -4.15
N THR A 189 -15.90 -11.70 -3.86
CA THR A 189 -15.41 -11.22 -2.56
C THR A 189 -16.58 -10.77 -1.71
N PRO A 190 -16.77 -11.30 -0.49
CA PRO A 190 -17.79 -10.82 0.44
C PRO A 190 -17.65 -9.32 0.72
N TRP A 191 -18.75 -8.58 0.80
CA TRP A 191 -18.69 -7.14 1.14
C TRP A 191 -18.08 -6.87 2.51
N THR A 192 -18.17 -7.85 3.42
CA THR A 192 -17.56 -7.78 4.74
C THR A 192 -16.03 -7.76 4.70
N THR A 193 -15.40 -8.18 3.60
CA THR A 193 -13.94 -8.07 3.41
C THR A 193 -13.46 -6.64 3.41
N PHE A 194 -14.24 -5.71 2.84
CA PHE A 194 -13.89 -4.28 2.92
C PHE A 194 -13.95 -3.73 4.35
N LEU A 195 -14.84 -4.29 5.18
CA LEU A 195 -14.87 -3.97 6.60
C LEU A 195 -13.64 -4.53 7.33
N ASP A 196 -13.16 -5.72 6.96
CA ASP A 196 -11.92 -6.30 7.47
C ASP A 196 -10.70 -5.46 7.11
N TRP A 197 -10.59 -5.01 5.85
CA TRP A 197 -9.54 -4.07 5.43
C TRP A 197 -9.59 -2.75 6.21
N PHE A 198 -10.79 -2.23 6.46
CA PHE A 198 -10.98 -1.00 7.24
C PHE A 198 -10.58 -1.18 8.71
N ILE A 199 -11.12 -2.19 9.40
CA ILE A 199 -10.83 -2.46 10.81
C ILE A 199 -9.37 -2.87 11.00
N GLY A 200 -8.87 -3.76 10.15
CA GLY A 200 -7.48 -4.22 10.18
C GLY A 200 -6.50 -3.07 10.01
N SER A 201 -6.74 -2.15 9.07
CA SER A 201 -5.90 -0.96 8.92
C SER A 201 -5.97 -0.03 10.13
N LEU A 202 -7.14 0.18 10.75
CA LEU A 202 -7.26 0.97 11.98
C LEU A 202 -6.47 0.36 13.14
N ILE A 203 -6.57 -0.97 13.33
CA ILE A 203 -5.81 -1.69 14.36
C ILE A 203 -4.32 -1.50 14.11
N ILE A 204 -3.83 -1.78 12.90
CA ILE A 204 -2.42 -1.62 12.54
C ILE A 204 -1.96 -0.18 12.77
N LEU A 205 -2.75 0.82 12.36
CA LEU A 205 -2.43 2.23 12.56
C LEU A 205 -2.36 2.59 14.05
N ALA A 206 -3.30 2.12 14.87
CA ALA A 206 -3.30 2.39 16.31
C ALA A 206 -1.99 1.91 16.96
N PHE A 207 -1.52 0.72 16.61
CA PHE A 207 -0.25 0.18 17.14
C PHE A 207 1.00 0.83 16.54
N THR A 208 0.96 1.28 15.29
CA THR A 208 2.13 1.84 14.58
C THR A 208 2.27 3.36 14.72
N THR A 209 1.24 4.05 15.21
CA THR A 209 1.20 5.52 15.28
C THR A 209 2.38 6.13 16.04
N LEU A 210 2.83 5.50 17.12
CA LEU A 210 3.96 5.97 17.91
C LEU A 210 5.26 6.05 17.10
N TRP A 211 5.44 5.14 16.15
CA TRP A 211 6.61 5.07 15.28
C TRP A 211 6.53 6.03 14.10
N PHE A 212 5.31 6.41 13.70
CA PHE A 212 5.10 7.43 12.67
C PHE A 212 5.34 8.87 13.16
N ILE A 213 5.48 9.09 14.47
CA ILE A 213 5.75 10.41 15.04
C ILE A 213 7.26 10.69 14.95
N ASN A 214 7.62 11.74 14.20
CA ASN A 214 8.97 12.24 14.20
C ASN A 214 9.25 12.99 15.52
N LYS A 215 10.07 12.39 16.40
CA LYS A 215 10.45 12.97 17.69
C LYS A 215 11.35 14.21 17.55
N LYS A 216 11.93 14.45 16.37
CA LYS A 216 12.74 15.63 16.05
C LYS A 216 12.06 16.43 14.92
N PRO A 217 11.06 17.27 15.25
CA PRO A 217 10.29 17.97 14.24
C PRO A 217 11.18 18.91 13.42
N VAL A 218 11.30 18.64 12.12
CA VAL A 218 11.91 19.58 11.18
C VAL A 218 10.91 20.72 10.95
N LYS A 219 11.36 21.98 11.10
CA LYS A 219 10.51 23.19 11.08
C LYS A 219 9.58 23.28 9.86
N SER A 220 10.00 22.74 8.72
CA SER A 220 9.19 22.58 7.52
C SER A 220 9.52 21.25 6.85
N GLU A 221 8.66 20.25 7.04
CA GLU A 221 8.82 18.99 6.32
C GLU A 221 8.52 19.21 4.83
N PRO A 222 9.43 18.84 3.91
CA PRO A 222 9.21 19.00 2.48
C PRO A 222 8.01 18.18 2.02
N VAL A 223 7.34 18.66 0.97
CA VAL A 223 6.24 17.92 0.33
C VAL A 223 6.82 16.71 -0.36
N ASP A 224 6.35 15.53 0.04
CA ASP A 224 6.76 14.28 -0.60
C ASP A 224 5.57 13.66 -1.37
N PHE A 225 5.63 13.74 -2.70
CA PHE A 225 4.62 13.16 -3.59
C PHE A 225 4.89 11.69 -3.91
N LEU A 226 5.98 11.14 -3.41
CA LEU A 226 6.39 9.79 -3.75
C LEU A 226 5.40 8.70 -3.28
N PRO A 227 4.83 8.77 -2.06
CA PRO A 227 3.78 7.83 -1.66
C PRO A 227 2.56 7.89 -2.60
N LEU A 228 2.20 9.08 -3.08
CA LEU A 228 1.12 9.25 -4.05
C LEU A 228 1.46 8.60 -5.38
N LEU A 229 2.69 8.77 -5.88
CA LEU A 229 3.11 8.15 -7.13
C LEU A 229 3.06 6.62 -7.05
N ILE A 230 3.58 6.02 -5.98
CA ILE A 230 3.54 4.56 -5.77
C ILE A 230 2.08 4.09 -5.69
N TRP A 231 1.25 4.79 -4.91
CA TRP A 231 -0.16 4.48 -4.76
C TRP A 231 -0.93 4.54 -6.09
N LEU A 232 -0.69 5.57 -6.90
CA LEU A 232 -1.31 5.72 -8.22
C LEU A 232 -0.83 4.67 -9.23
N ILE A 233 0.45 4.30 -9.20
CA ILE A 233 0.97 3.22 -10.06
C ILE A 233 0.30 1.90 -9.74
N ILE A 234 0.19 1.54 -8.45
CA ILE A 234 -0.48 0.30 -8.02
C ILE A 234 -1.96 0.34 -8.41
N LEU A 235 -2.65 1.44 -8.13
CA LEU A 235 -4.05 1.60 -8.51
C LEU A 235 -4.23 1.50 -10.03
N GLY A 236 -3.34 2.12 -10.80
CA GLY A 236 -3.37 2.08 -12.27
C GLY A 236 -3.17 0.67 -12.82
N LEU A 237 -2.23 -0.10 -12.25
CA LEU A 237 -2.02 -1.51 -12.61
C LEU A 237 -3.28 -2.33 -12.38
N LEU A 238 -3.86 -2.25 -11.18
CA LEU A 238 -5.09 -2.98 -10.83
C LEU A 238 -6.27 -2.54 -11.70
N THR A 239 -6.42 -1.23 -11.93
CA THR A 239 -7.48 -0.68 -12.78
C THR A 239 -7.35 -1.17 -14.22
N THR A 240 -6.13 -1.20 -14.76
CA THR A 240 -5.85 -1.66 -16.11
C THR A 240 -6.17 -3.15 -16.25
N ALA A 241 -5.72 -3.96 -15.28
CA ALA A 241 -6.03 -5.38 -15.27
C ALA A 241 -7.54 -5.64 -15.16
N ASN A 242 -8.24 -4.96 -14.25
CA ASN A 242 -9.69 -5.10 -14.10
C ASN A 242 -10.42 -4.74 -15.40
N LEU A 243 -10.04 -3.65 -16.08
CA LEU A 243 -10.63 -3.29 -17.38
C LEU A 243 -10.32 -4.30 -18.47
N HIS A 244 -9.08 -4.81 -18.52
CA HIS A 244 -8.66 -5.80 -19.49
C HIS A 244 -9.45 -7.12 -19.36
N HIS A 245 -9.76 -7.52 -18.13
CA HIS A 245 -10.56 -8.71 -17.83
C HIS A 245 -12.08 -8.44 -17.75
N HIS A 246 -12.57 -7.34 -18.33
CA HIS A 246 -13.98 -6.97 -18.40
C HIS A 246 -14.69 -6.76 -17.05
N LEU A 247 -13.94 -6.48 -15.98
CA LEU A 247 -14.45 -6.15 -14.65
C LEU A 247 -14.77 -4.64 -14.58
N LEU A 248 -15.78 -4.23 -15.36
CA LEU A 248 -16.05 -2.81 -15.65
C LEU A 248 -16.37 -1.96 -14.42
N THR A 249 -17.15 -2.47 -13.45
CA THR A 249 -17.51 -1.66 -12.27
C THR A 249 -16.30 -1.41 -11.37
N ALA A 250 -15.41 -2.40 -11.24
CA ALA A 250 -14.11 -2.21 -10.61
C ALA A 250 -13.27 -1.19 -11.39
N GLY A 251 -13.11 -1.36 -12.70
CA GLY A 251 -12.36 -0.41 -13.54
C GLY A 251 -12.85 1.04 -13.44
N ILE A 252 -14.16 1.27 -13.52
CA ILE A 252 -14.79 2.59 -13.39
C ILE A 252 -14.52 3.19 -12.00
N LEU A 253 -14.66 2.39 -10.93
CA LEU A 253 -14.35 2.82 -9.57
C LEU A 253 -12.87 3.20 -9.43
N GLY A 254 -11.97 2.48 -10.08
CA GLY A 254 -10.53 2.76 -10.09
C GLY A 254 -10.22 4.10 -10.75
N ILE A 255 -10.81 4.36 -11.92
CA ILE A 255 -10.70 5.65 -12.64
C ILE A 255 -11.27 6.79 -11.79
N ALA A 256 -12.47 6.62 -11.23
CA ALA A 256 -13.09 7.63 -10.37
C ALA A 256 -12.21 7.94 -9.15
N THR A 257 -11.61 6.91 -8.57
CA THR A 257 -10.68 7.04 -7.45
C THR A 257 -9.45 7.87 -7.82
N VAL A 258 -8.83 7.63 -8.99
CA VAL A 258 -7.71 8.45 -9.49
C VAL A 258 -8.13 9.92 -9.67
N ILE A 259 -9.30 10.16 -10.29
CA ILE A 259 -9.83 11.49 -10.57
C ILE A 259 -10.10 12.27 -9.28
N ILE A 260 -10.52 11.61 -8.21
CA ILE A 260 -10.83 12.28 -6.93
C ILE A 260 -9.56 12.46 -6.09
N VAL A 261 -8.78 11.41 -5.92
CA VAL A 261 -7.65 11.38 -4.96
C VAL A 261 -6.47 12.23 -5.45
N SER A 262 -6.14 12.19 -6.74
CA SER A 262 -4.95 12.90 -7.27
C SER A 262 -5.10 14.42 -7.13
N PRO A 263 -6.20 15.05 -7.57
CA PRO A 263 -6.39 16.48 -7.39
C PRO A 263 -6.50 16.87 -5.92
N SER A 264 -7.16 16.06 -5.08
CA SER A 264 -7.27 16.31 -3.64
C SER A 264 -5.89 16.32 -2.96
N ALA A 265 -5.02 15.36 -3.30
CA ALA A 265 -3.67 15.28 -2.76
C ALA A 265 -2.80 16.46 -3.24
N VAL A 266 -2.91 16.83 -4.52
CA VAL A 266 -2.17 17.98 -5.08
C VAL A 266 -2.66 19.31 -4.50
N ALA A 267 -3.97 19.49 -4.34
CA ALA A 267 -4.57 20.67 -3.74
C ALA A 267 -4.15 20.81 -2.27
N GLY A 268 -4.25 19.72 -1.49
CA GLY A 268 -3.80 19.69 -0.10
C GLY A 268 -2.31 19.99 0.03
N ALA A 269 -1.49 19.44 -0.87
CA ALA A 269 -0.06 19.69 -0.91
C ALA A 269 0.32 21.15 -1.25
N ARG A 270 -0.45 21.81 -2.13
CA ARG A 270 -0.22 23.20 -2.57
C ARG A 270 -0.80 24.24 -1.62
N SER A 271 -1.75 23.87 -0.77
CA SER A 271 -2.27 24.76 0.26
C SER A 271 -1.11 25.25 1.11
N LYS A 272 -0.75 26.52 0.95
CA LYS A 272 0.12 27.19 1.91
C LYS A 272 -0.64 27.21 3.22
N THR A 273 -0.04 26.71 4.28
CA THR A 273 -0.43 27.08 5.65
C THR A 273 -0.02 28.54 5.89
N ASP A 274 -0.59 29.45 5.09
CA ASP A 274 -0.56 30.89 5.35
C ASP A 274 -1.70 31.18 6.35
N ASN A 275 -1.41 32.00 7.36
CA ASN A 275 -2.29 32.51 8.42
C ASN A 275 -2.55 31.54 9.60
N VAL A 276 -1.89 31.74 10.75
CA VAL A 276 -2.18 32.82 11.72
C VAL A 276 -0.98 32.85 12.69
N SER A 277 -0.54 34.08 12.96
CA SER A 277 0.36 34.56 14.01
C SER A 277 0.24 33.85 15.35
#